data_AF-A0A4Y8L8U4-F1
#
_entry.id   AF-A0A4Y8L8U4-F1
#
_cell.length_a   1.000
_cell.length_b   1.000
_cell.length_c   1.000
_cell.angle_alpha   90.00
_cell.angle_beta   90.00
_cell.angle_gamma   90.00
#
_symmetry.space_group_name_H-M   'P 1'
#
loop_
_entity.id
_entity.type
_entity.pdbx_description
1 polymer ?
#
loop_
_entity_poly.entity_id
_entity_poly.type
_entity_poly.pdbx_seq_one_letter_code
_entity_poly.pdbx_strand_id
1 'polypeptide(L)' 'MEKRCPCCGKTFECRHNDILSCQCTQIHLSTKELAYIDALYPGCLCLQCLKDLKASFYKQGLDEIEELLTPNKSE' A
#
# COMPACT_ATOMS: atom_id res chain seq x y z
N MET A 1 3.74 6.76 -17.69
CA MET A 1 2.39 7.31 -17.92
C MET A 1 1.83 7.76 -16.59
N GLU A 2 1.27 8.96 -16.54
CA GLU A 2 0.62 9.47 -15.34
C GLU A 2 -0.81 8.92 -15.22
N LYS A 3 -1.18 8.43 -14.04
CA LYS A 3 -2.54 8.00 -13.69
C LYS A 3 -3.02 8.79 -12.48
N ARG A 4 -4.33 8.93 -12.36
CA ARG A 4 -4.96 9.53 -11.18
C ARG A 4 -5.31 8.43 -10.19
N CYS A 5 -4.88 8.58 -8.94
CA CYS A 5 -5.19 7.65 -7.87
C CYS A 5 -6.68 7.78 -7.50
N PRO A 6 -7.49 6.71 -7.58
CA PRO A 6 -8.90 6.75 -7.19
C PRO A 6 -9.12 6.95 -5.68
N CYS A 7 -8.11 6.65 -4.84
CA CYS A 7 -8.20 6.81 -3.39
C CYS A 7 -8.04 8.28 -2.95
N CYS A 8 -7.00 8.97 -3.43
CA CYS A 8 -6.69 10.35 -2.99
C CYS A 8 -6.84 11.42 -4.08
N GLY A 9 -7.13 11.03 -5.32
CA GLY A 9 -7.26 11.94 -6.45
C GLY A 9 -5.95 12.55 -6.98
N LYS A 10 -4.79 12.22 -6.39
CA LYS A 10 -3.48 12.72 -6.85
C LYS A 10 -3.02 12.02 -8.14
N THR A 11 -2.35 12.74 -9.01
CA THR A 11 -1.63 12.16 -10.13
C THR A 11 -0.35 11.48 -9.64
N PHE A 12 -0.04 10.31 -10.19
CA PHE A 12 1.19 9.58 -9.90
C PHE A 12 1.70 8.88 -11.16
N GLU A 13 3.00 8.64 -11.20
CA GLU A 13 3.58 7.88 -12.29
C GLU A 13 3.30 6.39 -12.10
N CYS A 14 2.45 5.85 -12.97
CA CYS A 14 2.17 4.43 -13.05
C CYS A 14 2.92 3.84 -14.24
N ARG A 15 3.91 3.00 -13.97
CA ARG A 15 4.64 2.24 -14.98
C ARG A 15 4.16 0.80 -14.99
N HIS A 16 2.85 0.56 -15.06
CA HIS A 16 2.33 -0.81 -15.07
C HIS A 16 2.86 -1.65 -16.24
N ASN A 17 3.26 -1.00 -17.35
CA ASN A 17 3.91 -1.63 -18.50
C ASN A 17 5.38 -2.00 -18.24
N ASP A 18 5.99 -1.41 -17.22
CA ASP A 18 7.34 -1.72 -16.75
C ASP A 18 7.30 -1.89 -15.23
N ILE A 19 6.73 -3.02 -14.81
CA ILE A 19 6.36 -3.25 -13.40
C ILE A 19 7.55 -3.07 -12.47
N LEU A 20 8.76 -3.49 -12.89
CA LEU A 20 10.00 -3.35 -12.14
C LEU A 20 10.32 -1.89 -11.79
N SER A 21 10.03 -0.95 -12.70
CA SER A 21 10.21 0.49 -12.49
C SER A 21 8.98 1.19 -11.89
N CYS A 22 7.89 0.47 -11.63
CA CYS A 22 6.67 1.08 -11.09
C CYS A 22 6.81 1.36 -9.60
N GLN A 23 6.38 2.53 -9.13
CA GLN A 23 6.46 2.87 -7.71
C GLN A 23 5.71 1.88 -6.79
N CYS A 24 4.76 1.10 -7.32
CA CYS A 24 4.07 0.06 -6.55
C CYS A 24 4.97 -1.12 -6.16
N THR A 25 6.14 -1.33 -6.80
CA THR A 25 7.09 -2.38 -6.38
C THR A 25 7.97 -1.96 -5.21
N GLN A 26 7.99 -0.67 -4.86
CA GLN A 26 8.69 -0.17 -3.68
C GLN A 26 7.99 -0.53 -2.36
N ILE A 27 6.81 -1.14 -2.42
CA ILE A 27 6.06 -1.62 -1.27
C ILE A 27 5.75 -3.10 -1.45
N HIS A 28 6.01 -3.89 -0.41
CA HIS A 28 5.62 -5.28 -0.37
C HIS A 28 4.22 -5.40 0.24
N LEU A 29 3.28 -5.99 -0.48
CA LEU A 29 1.91 -6.25 -0.02
C LEU A 29 1.67 -7.76 -0.09
N SER A 30 1.19 -8.35 1.00
CA SER A 30 0.78 -9.75 1.04
C SER A 30 -0.49 -9.96 0.21
N THR A 31 -0.77 -11.21 -0.18
CA THR A 31 -1.97 -11.56 -0.96
C THR A 31 -3.27 -11.06 -0.31
N LYS A 32 -3.37 -11.11 1.03
CA LYS A 32 -4.53 -10.61 1.77
C LYS A 32 -4.68 -9.09 1.66
N GLU A 33 -3.57 -8.35 1.80
CA GLU A 33 -3.55 -6.89 1.67
C GLU A 33 -3.93 -6.48 0.24
N LEU A 34 -3.39 -7.17 -0.77
CA LEU A 34 -3.72 -6.93 -2.17
C LEU A 34 -5.20 -7.19 -2.45
N ALA A 35 -5.75 -8.31 -1.99
CA ALA A 35 -7.16 -8.63 -2.16
C ALA A 35 -8.08 -7.59 -1.49
N TYR A 36 -7.70 -7.11 -0.31
CA TYR A 36 -8.42 -6.04 0.38
C TYR A 36 -8.41 -4.72 -0.41
N ILE A 37 -7.24 -4.33 -0.95
CA ILE A 37 -7.09 -3.11 -1.73
C ILE A 37 -7.88 -3.21 -3.05
N ASP A 38 -7.78 -4.34 -3.75
CA ASP A 38 -8.45 -4.59 -5.04
C ASP A 38 -9.98 -4.57 -4.90
N ALA A 39 -10.51 -5.10 -3.80
CA ALA A 39 -11.93 -5.07 -3.50
C ALA A 39 -12.50 -3.65 -3.26
N LEU A 40 -11.66 -2.72 -2.76
CA LEU A 40 -12.08 -1.35 -2.46
C LEU A 40 -11.84 -0.38 -3.61
N TYR A 41 -10.74 -0.56 -4.34
CA TYR A 41 -10.29 0.38 -5.37
C TYR A 41 -9.97 -0.36 -6.66
N PRO A 42 -10.85 -0.33 -7.68
CA PRO A 42 -10.54 -0.91 -8.97
C PRO A 42 -9.48 -0.06 -9.67
N GLY A 43 -8.23 -0.53 -9.65
CA GLY A 43 -7.12 0.05 -10.43
C GLY A 43 -5.86 0.39 -9.62
N CYS A 44 -4.92 1.07 -10.28
CA CYS A 44 -3.63 1.37 -9.69
C CYS A 44 -3.73 2.52 -8.67
N LEU A 45 -3.21 2.29 -7.47
CA LEU A 45 -3.07 3.32 -6.43
C LEU A 45 -1.65 3.89 -6.41
N CYS A 46 -1.52 5.12 -5.92
CA CYS A 46 -0.20 5.70 -5.67
C CYS A 46 0.48 5.04 -4.47
N LEU A 47 1.82 5.08 -4.44
CA LEU A 47 2.62 4.48 -3.36
C LEU A 47 2.20 4.94 -1.97
N GLN A 48 1.78 6.21 -1.83
CA GLN A 48 1.37 6.75 -0.54
C GLN A 48 0.06 6.13 -0.05
N CYS A 49 -0.95 5.99 -0.91
CA CYS A 49 -2.20 5.30 -0.57
C CYS A 49 -1.96 3.82 -0.29
N LEU A 50 -1.07 3.14 -1.02
CA LEU A 50 -0.72 1.75 -0.73
C LEU A 50 -0.09 1.60 0.65
N LYS A 51 0.81 2.51 1.06
CA LYS A 51 1.41 2.52 2.40
C LYS A 51 0.37 2.78 3.50
N ASP A 52 -0.55 3.70 3.26
CA ASP A 52 -1.60 4.06 4.22
C ASP A 52 -2.63 2.94 4.38
N LEU A 53 -3.06 2.31 3.28
CA LEU A 53 -3.94 1.15 3.28
C LEU A 53 -3.28 -0.06 3.93
N LYS A 54 -1.99 -0.29 3.67
CA LYS A 54 -1.20 -1.29 4.37
C LYS A 54 -1.24 -1.05 5.88
N ALA A 55 -0.89 0.16 6.33
CA ALA A 55 -0.93 0.51 7.75
C ALA A 55 -2.34 0.35 8.35
N SER A 56 -3.39 0.70 7.60
CA SER A 56 -4.78 0.55 8.03
C SER A 56 -5.24 -0.91 8.10
N PHE A 57 -4.84 -1.74 7.13
CA PHE A 57 -5.09 -3.19 7.13
C PHE A 57 -4.42 -3.84 8.33
N TYR A 58 -3.18 -3.47 8.61
CA TYR A 58 -2.49 -3.88 9.81
C TYR A 58 -3.22 -3.40 11.05
N LYS A 59 -3.58 -2.12 11.22
CA LYS A 59 -4.37 -1.66 12.38
C LYS A 59 -5.67 -2.44 12.61
N GLN A 60 -6.32 -2.92 11.56
CA GLN A 60 -7.53 -3.75 11.68
C GLN A 60 -7.24 -5.22 12.08
N GLY A 61 -6.02 -5.70 11.84
CA GLY A 61 -5.54 -7.03 12.27
C GLY A 61 -4.48 -7.00 13.39
N LEU A 62 -4.03 -5.82 13.84
CA LEU A 62 -2.94 -5.60 14.80
C LEU A 62 -3.40 -5.67 16.25
N ASP A 63 -4.64 -6.07 16.50
CA ASP A 63 -5.02 -6.53 17.84
C ASP A 63 -4.16 -7.75 18.27
N GLU A 64 -3.44 -8.41 17.34
CA GLU A 64 -2.65 -9.62 17.62
C GLU A 64 -1.14 -9.54 17.27
N ILE A 65 -0.63 -8.49 16.59
CA ILE A 65 0.80 -8.41 16.18
C ILE A 65 1.43 -7.02 16.44
N GLU A 66 1.19 -6.39 17.58
CA GLU A 66 1.95 -5.19 17.99
C GLU A 66 3.27 -5.55 18.72
N GLU A 67 3.43 -6.80 19.19
CA GLU A 67 4.58 -7.19 20.01
C GLU A 67 5.87 -7.54 19.21
N LEU A 68 5.79 -7.77 17.88
CA LEU A 68 6.93 -8.30 17.09
C LEU A 68 7.63 -7.29 16.16
N LEU A 69 7.10 -6.07 15.97
CA LEU A 69 7.65 -5.10 15.00
C LEU A 69 8.07 -3.75 15.60
N THR A 70 8.06 -3.59 16.92
CA THR A 70 8.75 -2.48 17.57
C THR A 70 10.12 -2.93 18.11
N PRO A 71 11.18 -3.04 17.29
CA PRO A 71 12.52 -2.91 17.85
C PRO A 71 12.69 -1.44 18.23
N ASN A 72 12.46 -1.16 19.52
CA ASN A 72 12.88 0.05 20.23
C ASN A 72 12.30 1.39 19.73
N LYS A 73 11.23 1.87 20.40
CA LYS A 73 11.29 3.25 20.90
C LYS A 73 12.33 3.23 22.03
N SER A 74 13.57 3.60 21.72
CA SER A 74 14.50 4.03 22.77
C SER A 74 14.50 5.54 22.77
N GLU A 75 14.22 6.07 23.96
CA GLU A 75 14.29 7.46 24.39
C GLU A 75 15.67 8.09 24.17
#